data_AF-A0A7K2MQ53-F1
#
_entry.id   AF-A0A7K2MQ53-F1
#
_cell.length_a   1.000
_cell.length_b   1.000
_cell.length_c   1.000
_cell.angle_alpha   90.00
_cell.angle_beta   90.00
_cell.angle_gamma   90.00
#
_symmetry.space_group_name_H-M   'P 1'
#
loop_
_entity.id
_entity.type
_entity.pdbx_description
1 polymer ?
#
loop_
_entity_poly.entity_id
_entity_poly.type
_entity_poly.pdbx_seq_one_letter_code
_entity_poly.pdbx_strand_id
1 'polypeptide(L)'
;MQIKPRQHLLDIWQAMARHSFDDGKLVRGDTDGLSSVADAERLLCLLYPATEVPAFRLDQPDTTERDVLRALDRVGSRLEIPPNLIAALTQFMRTHTGTDDSPTFSGGHYFRPSEPGGTVSHEQRQLGVVDSYSMSVTLCLATLGFLKVYEGTTTRPEVLKAIAELREATNDRLTAAMVSLLRSFAVNVFDSE
;
A
#
# COMPACT_ATOMS: atom_id res chain seq x y z
N MET A 1 6.72 9.85 -31.36
CA MET A 1 6.05 9.55 -30.10
C MET A 1 6.61 10.49 -29.04
N GLN A 2 5.90 11.58 -28.69
CA GLN A 2 6.35 12.44 -27.59
C GLN A 2 5.97 11.76 -26.28
N ILE A 3 6.98 11.31 -25.53
CA ILE A 3 6.78 10.76 -24.19
C ILE A 3 6.32 11.93 -23.31
N LYS A 4 5.15 11.82 -22.68
CA LYS A 4 4.62 12.78 -21.70
C LYS A 4 4.51 12.10 -20.33
N PRO A 5 5.64 11.88 -19.61
CA PRO A 5 5.65 11.06 -18.39
C PRO A 5 4.67 11.54 -17.33
N ARG A 6 4.56 12.86 -17.14
CA ARG A 6 3.61 13.46 -16.20
C ARG A 6 2.16 13.12 -16.54
N GLN A 7 1.77 13.23 -17.82
CA GLN A 7 0.39 12.94 -18.22
C GLN A 7 0.05 11.47 -18.00
N HIS A 8 0.96 10.55 -18.34
CA HIS A 8 0.73 9.12 -18.11
C HIS A 8 0.57 8.80 -16.62
N LEU A 9 1.35 9.44 -15.73
CA LEU A 9 1.16 9.28 -14.28
C LEU A 9 -0.19 9.80 -13.81
N LEU A 10 -0.63 10.96 -14.31
CA LEU A 10 -1.96 11.50 -14.01
C LEU A 10 -3.09 10.59 -14.51
N ASP A 11 -2.94 10.00 -15.70
CA ASP A 11 -3.91 9.07 -16.26
C ASP A 11 -4.00 7.78 -15.42
N ILE A 12 -2.86 7.26 -14.95
CA ILE A 12 -2.80 6.12 -14.04
C ILE A 12 -3.47 6.47 -12.70
N TRP A 13 -3.16 7.62 -12.11
CA TRP A 13 -3.78 8.07 -10.86
C TRP A 13 -5.28 8.25 -10.99
N GLN A 14 -5.75 8.80 -12.12
CA GLN A 14 -7.16 8.95 -12.39
C GLN A 14 -7.87 7.60 -12.53
N ALA A 15 -7.26 6.64 -13.24
CA ALA A 15 -7.80 5.29 -13.32
C ALA A 15 -7.85 4.62 -11.94
N MET A 16 -6.76 4.71 -11.18
CA MET A 16 -6.67 4.14 -9.83
C MET A 16 -7.69 4.74 -8.87
N ALA A 17 -7.82 6.07 -8.84
CA ALA A 17 -8.80 6.78 -8.02
C ALA A 17 -10.23 6.34 -8.37
N ARG A 18 -10.55 6.25 -9.67
CA ARG A 18 -11.87 5.80 -10.15
C ARG A 18 -12.22 4.37 -9.80
N HIS A 19 -11.24 3.47 -9.79
CA HIS A 19 -11.48 2.04 -9.56
C HIS A 19 -11.33 1.63 -8.09
N SER A 20 -10.57 2.39 -7.29
CA SER A 20 -10.26 2.02 -5.91
C SER A 20 -10.91 2.89 -4.86
N PHE A 21 -11.45 4.06 -5.21
CA PHE A 21 -12.06 4.97 -4.25
C PHE A 21 -13.51 5.28 -4.61
N ASP A 22 -14.37 5.27 -3.59
CA ASP A 22 -15.73 5.78 -3.65
C ASP A 22 -15.92 6.75 -2.47
N ASP A 23 -16.22 8.00 -2.79
CA ASP A 23 -16.36 9.10 -1.82
C ASP A 23 -15.20 9.17 -0.82
N GLY A 24 -13.96 9.08 -1.34
CA GLY A 24 -12.73 9.12 -0.53
C GLY A 24 -12.44 7.87 0.31
N LYS A 25 -13.26 6.84 0.23
CA LYS A 25 -13.04 5.57 0.94
C LYS A 25 -12.47 4.53 -0.01
N LEU A 26 -11.44 3.80 0.46
CA LEU A 26 -10.88 2.69 -0.28
C LEU A 26 -11.92 1.55 -0.38
N VAL A 27 -12.39 1.30 -1.59
CA VAL A 27 -13.37 0.26 -1.88
C VAL A 27 -12.69 -1.10 -1.86
N ARG A 28 -13.28 -2.03 -1.12
CA ARG A 28 -12.87 -3.44 -1.15
C ARG A 28 -13.41 -4.11 -2.41
N GLY A 29 -12.52 -4.66 -3.22
CA GLY A 29 -12.85 -5.60 -4.28
C GLY A 29 -13.09 -7.02 -3.74
N ASP A 30 -13.64 -7.89 -4.58
CA ASP A 30 -13.97 -9.28 -4.22
C ASP A 30 -12.74 -10.12 -3.83
N THR A 31 -11.55 -9.67 -4.23
CA THR A 31 -10.27 -10.34 -3.97
C THR A 31 -9.41 -9.66 -2.91
N ASP A 32 -9.88 -8.54 -2.34
CA ASP A 32 -9.09 -7.77 -1.38
C ASP A 32 -8.93 -8.54 -0.06
N GLY A 33 -7.76 -8.41 0.56
CA GLY A 33 -7.36 -9.20 1.73
C GLY A 33 -6.95 -10.64 1.41
N LEU A 34 -7.18 -11.13 0.19
CA LEU A 34 -6.65 -12.44 -0.23
C LEU A 34 -5.17 -12.36 -0.58
N SER A 35 -4.72 -11.22 -1.13
CA SER A 35 -3.33 -11.02 -1.54
C SER A 35 -2.82 -9.69 -1.01
N SER A 36 -1.86 -9.78 -0.09
CA SER A 36 -1.14 -8.63 0.43
C SER A 36 -0.33 -7.91 -0.66
N VAL A 37 0.08 -8.63 -1.71
CA VAL A 37 0.79 -8.05 -2.85
C VAL A 37 -0.11 -7.10 -3.63
N ALA A 38 -1.24 -7.57 -4.14
CA ALA A 38 -2.12 -6.74 -4.97
C ALA A 38 -2.70 -5.55 -4.20
N ASP A 39 -3.03 -5.73 -2.92
CA ASP A 39 -3.51 -4.63 -2.11
C ASP A 39 -2.42 -3.57 -1.89
N ALA A 40 -1.16 -3.99 -1.69
CA ALA A 40 -0.03 -3.07 -1.56
C ALA A 40 0.26 -2.34 -2.88
N GLU A 41 0.22 -3.03 -4.02
CA GLU A 41 0.43 -2.43 -5.35
C GLU A 41 -0.56 -1.31 -5.62
N ARG A 42 -1.85 -1.52 -5.32
CA ARG A 42 -2.89 -0.51 -5.50
C ARG A 42 -2.58 0.77 -4.72
N LEU A 43 -2.10 0.64 -3.50
CA LEU A 43 -1.71 1.80 -2.67
C LEU A 43 -0.40 2.43 -3.14
N LEU A 44 0.57 1.62 -3.55
CA LEU A 44 1.86 2.09 -4.09
C LEU A 44 1.70 2.87 -5.39
N CYS A 45 0.70 2.56 -6.22
CA CYS A 45 0.41 3.37 -7.41
C CYS A 45 0.20 4.85 -7.07
N LEU A 46 -0.35 5.17 -5.89
CA LEU A 46 -0.54 6.53 -5.41
C LEU A 46 0.63 7.01 -4.55
N LEU A 47 1.06 6.20 -3.58
CA LEU A 47 2.04 6.62 -2.57
C LEU A 47 3.44 6.77 -3.16
N TYR A 48 3.86 5.89 -4.05
CA TYR A 48 5.24 5.91 -4.55
C TYR A 48 5.55 7.18 -5.37
N PRO A 49 4.72 7.61 -6.34
CA PRO A 49 4.98 8.88 -7.01
C PRO A 49 4.80 10.09 -6.07
N ALA A 50 3.90 10.00 -5.09
CA ALA A 50 3.69 11.09 -4.12
C ALA A 50 4.89 11.34 -3.21
N THR A 51 5.69 10.30 -2.91
CA THR A 51 6.89 10.42 -2.08
C THR A 51 8.16 10.69 -2.89
N GLU A 52 8.27 10.13 -4.10
CA GLU A 52 9.48 10.22 -4.92
C GLU A 52 9.51 11.42 -5.87
N VAL A 53 8.34 11.93 -6.30
CA VAL A 53 8.26 13.00 -7.30
C VAL A 53 7.65 14.25 -6.65
N PRO A 54 8.43 15.33 -6.41
CA PRO A 54 7.95 16.53 -5.72
C PRO A 54 6.68 17.15 -6.31
N ALA A 55 6.50 17.05 -7.63
CA ALA A 55 5.36 17.60 -8.36
C ALA A 55 4.06 16.77 -8.19
N PHE A 56 4.12 15.62 -7.53
CA PHE A 56 2.99 14.74 -7.21
C PHE A 56 2.74 14.65 -5.70
N ARG A 57 3.41 15.49 -4.90
CA ARG A 57 3.34 15.44 -3.45
C ARG A 57 1.91 15.65 -2.92
N LEU A 58 1.51 14.80 -1.98
CA LEU A 58 0.17 14.80 -1.36
C LEU A 58 0.18 15.06 0.15
N ASP A 59 1.35 15.04 0.79
CA ASP A 59 1.54 15.29 2.24
C ASP A 59 1.58 16.78 2.62
N GLN A 60 1.53 17.67 1.64
CA GLN A 60 1.47 19.13 1.79
C GLN A 60 0.28 19.68 0.97
N PRO A 61 -0.93 19.72 1.55
CA PRO A 61 -2.14 20.08 0.82
C PRO A 61 -2.03 21.41 0.06
N ASP A 62 -1.40 22.42 0.67
CA ASP A 62 -1.29 23.77 0.11
C ASP A 62 -0.44 23.85 -1.17
N THR A 63 0.42 22.87 -1.42
CA THR A 63 1.31 22.83 -2.59
C THR A 63 0.81 21.88 -3.69
N THR A 64 -0.28 21.14 -3.48
CA THR A 64 -0.80 20.19 -4.46
C THR A 64 -1.31 20.89 -5.72
N GLU A 65 -0.78 20.48 -6.87
CA GLU A 65 -1.09 21.04 -8.19
C GLU A 65 -2.52 20.72 -8.66
N ARG A 66 -3.09 21.60 -9.50
CA ARG A 66 -4.50 21.49 -9.94
C ARG A 66 -4.80 20.26 -10.79
N ASP A 67 -3.84 19.81 -11.60
CA ASP A 67 -3.98 18.62 -12.43
C ASP A 67 -3.95 17.34 -11.57
N VAL A 68 -3.11 17.30 -10.54
CA VAL A 68 -3.09 16.24 -9.52
C VAL A 68 -4.42 16.17 -8.78
N LEU A 69 -4.95 17.30 -8.32
CA LEU A 69 -6.26 17.35 -7.66
C LEU A 69 -7.39 16.85 -8.57
N ARG A 70 -7.32 17.14 -9.88
CA ARG A 70 -8.29 16.63 -10.84
C ARG A 70 -8.18 15.12 -11.04
N ALA A 71 -6.95 14.58 -11.07
CA ALA A 71 -6.74 13.14 -11.19
C ALA A 71 -7.25 12.38 -9.95
N LEU A 72 -7.22 13.02 -8.77
CA LEU A 72 -7.63 12.41 -7.50
C LEU A 72 -9.00 12.88 -6.99
N ASP A 73 -9.88 13.36 -7.87
CA ASP A 73 -11.20 13.88 -7.49
C ASP A 73 -12.07 12.86 -6.71
N ARG A 74 -11.94 11.57 -7.02
CA ARG A 74 -12.60 10.46 -6.31
C ARG A 74 -12.00 10.15 -4.93
N VAL A 75 -10.74 10.53 -4.72
CA VAL A 75 -10.07 10.39 -3.41
C VAL A 75 -10.49 11.53 -2.49
N GLY A 76 -10.73 12.73 -3.02
CA GLY A 76 -11.31 13.84 -2.27
C GLY A 76 -10.76 15.20 -2.68
N SER A 77 -11.17 16.24 -1.96
CA SER A 77 -10.58 17.57 -2.11
C SER A 77 -9.15 17.63 -1.56
N ARG A 78 -8.47 18.75 -1.84
CA ARG A 78 -7.11 19.03 -1.35
C ARG A 78 -6.90 18.70 0.14
N LEU A 79 -7.86 19.04 1.00
CA LEU A 79 -7.75 18.82 2.46
C LEU A 79 -8.21 17.43 2.91
N GLU A 80 -8.90 16.70 2.04
CA GLU A 80 -9.46 15.37 2.32
C GLU A 80 -8.56 14.25 1.79
N ILE A 81 -7.77 14.49 0.73
CA ILE A 81 -6.86 13.49 0.16
C ILE A 81 -5.92 12.90 1.24
N PRO A 82 -5.17 13.70 2.03
CA PRO A 82 -4.28 13.12 3.03
C PRO A 82 -4.98 12.25 4.09
N PRO A 83 -6.05 12.69 4.78
CA PRO A 83 -6.72 11.84 5.77
C PRO A 83 -7.39 10.61 5.13
N ASN A 84 -7.86 10.71 3.87
CA ASN A 84 -8.42 9.56 3.16
C ASN A 84 -7.34 8.53 2.80
N LEU A 85 -6.12 8.97 2.43
CA LEU A 85 -4.98 8.07 2.26
C LEU A 85 -4.56 7.42 3.58
N ILE A 86 -4.56 8.16 4.70
CA ILE A 86 -4.31 7.59 6.04
C ILE A 86 -5.34 6.49 6.33
N ALA A 87 -6.63 6.77 6.11
CA ALA A 87 -7.68 5.78 6.33
C ALA A 87 -7.50 4.53 5.45
N ALA A 88 -7.15 4.70 4.18
CA ALA A 88 -6.87 3.61 3.25
C ALA A 88 -5.66 2.75 3.69
N LEU A 89 -4.58 3.39 4.14
CA LEU A 89 -3.39 2.71 4.67
C LEU A 89 -3.68 1.99 5.99
N THR A 90 -4.45 2.60 6.90
CA THR A 90 -4.91 1.94 8.12
C THR A 90 -5.79 0.72 7.81
N GLN A 91 -6.67 0.83 6.82
CA GLN A 91 -7.48 -0.30 6.34
C GLN A 91 -6.59 -1.42 5.80
N PHE A 92 -5.55 -1.11 5.04
CA PHE A 92 -4.58 -2.10 4.57
C PHE A 92 -3.88 -2.80 5.73
N MET A 93 -3.32 -2.05 6.69
CA MET A 93 -2.64 -2.63 7.85
C MET A 93 -3.56 -3.61 8.58
N ARG A 94 -4.78 -3.17 8.91
CA ARG A 94 -5.78 -4.03 9.59
C ARG A 94 -6.20 -5.25 8.78
N THR A 95 -6.29 -5.12 7.46
CA THR A 95 -6.69 -6.23 6.59
C THR A 95 -5.60 -7.30 6.54
N HIS A 96 -4.34 -6.89 6.65
CA HIS A 96 -3.17 -7.76 6.60
C HIS A 96 -2.52 -7.92 7.98
N THR A 97 -3.33 -8.03 9.02
CA THR A 97 -2.92 -8.40 10.39
C THR A 97 -3.67 -9.67 10.82
N GLY A 98 -2.93 -10.64 11.36
CA GLY A 98 -3.43 -11.93 11.80
C GLY A 98 -4.14 -11.88 13.14
N THR A 99 -4.70 -13.01 13.57
CA THR A 99 -5.40 -13.13 14.86
C THR A 99 -4.50 -12.95 16.08
N ASP A 100 -3.20 -13.08 15.91
CA ASP A 100 -2.16 -12.85 16.91
C ASP A 100 -1.59 -11.42 16.88
N ASP A 101 -2.27 -10.52 16.17
CA ASP A 101 -1.85 -9.13 15.94
C ASP A 101 -0.55 -8.99 15.13
N SER A 102 -0.08 -10.09 14.52
CA SER A 102 1.13 -10.05 13.69
C SER A 102 0.82 -9.67 12.23
N PRO A 103 1.71 -8.93 11.54
CA PRO A 103 1.57 -8.64 10.13
C PRO A 103 1.58 -9.92 9.27
N THR A 104 0.61 -10.05 8.36
CA THR A 104 0.53 -11.14 7.38
C THR A 104 0.91 -10.67 5.97
N PHE A 105 1.34 -11.63 5.15
CA PHE A 105 1.96 -11.37 3.84
C PHE A 105 1.40 -12.31 2.76
N SER A 106 0.11 -12.64 2.86
CA SER A 106 -0.57 -13.64 2.03
C SER A 106 -0.35 -13.41 0.52
N GLY A 107 0.05 -14.46 -0.19
CA GLY A 107 0.23 -14.42 -1.64
C GLY A 107 -1.08 -14.53 -2.43
N GLY A 108 -2.10 -15.17 -1.85
CA GLY A 108 -3.45 -15.20 -2.42
C GLY A 108 -3.54 -15.88 -3.79
N HIS A 109 -3.77 -15.08 -4.82
CA HIS A 109 -3.92 -15.54 -6.21
C HIS A 109 -2.59 -15.86 -6.90
N TYR A 110 -1.45 -15.61 -6.25
CA TYR A 110 -0.14 -16.08 -6.70
C TYR A 110 -0.06 -17.61 -6.71
N PHE A 111 -0.80 -18.26 -5.80
CA PHE A 111 -0.87 -19.70 -5.74
C PHE A 111 -1.86 -20.25 -6.78
N ARG A 112 -1.38 -21.20 -7.57
CA ARG A 112 -2.18 -21.97 -8.54
C ARG A 112 -2.05 -23.46 -8.22
N PRO A 113 -3.12 -24.25 -8.45
CA PRO A 113 -3.03 -25.70 -8.31
C PRO A 113 -2.03 -26.25 -9.34
N SER A 114 -1.22 -27.23 -8.93
CA SER A 114 -0.28 -27.89 -9.84
C SER A 114 -1.01 -28.73 -10.90
N GLU A 115 -2.15 -29.31 -10.55
CA GLU A 115 -2.97 -30.14 -11.42
C GLU A 115 -4.17 -29.36 -11.99
N PRO A 116 -4.52 -29.55 -13.28
CA PRO A 116 -5.73 -28.97 -13.86
C PRO A 116 -7.00 -29.36 -13.08
N GLY A 117 -7.80 -28.36 -12.69
CA GLY A 117 -9.03 -28.57 -11.92
C GLY A 117 -8.83 -28.73 -10.41
N GLY A 118 -7.59 -28.68 -9.91
CA GLY A 118 -7.31 -28.67 -8.47
C GLY A 118 -7.73 -27.36 -7.78
N THR A 119 -7.82 -27.38 -6.45
CA THR A 119 -8.13 -26.20 -5.64
C THR A 119 -6.98 -25.90 -4.67
N VAL A 120 -6.60 -24.62 -4.56
CA VAL A 120 -5.67 -24.17 -3.53
C VAL A 120 -6.44 -23.96 -2.23
N SER A 121 -6.00 -24.60 -1.13
CA SER A 121 -6.64 -24.48 0.18
C SER A 121 -6.51 -23.06 0.74
N HIS A 122 -7.33 -22.73 1.74
CA HIS A 122 -7.23 -21.45 2.43
C HIS A 122 -5.84 -21.24 3.04
N GLU A 123 -5.31 -22.25 3.75
CA GLU A 123 -3.99 -22.20 4.38
C GLU A 123 -2.87 -21.94 3.37
N GLN A 124 -2.92 -22.58 2.20
CA GLN A 124 -1.94 -22.37 1.14
C GLN A 124 -1.98 -20.93 0.61
N ARG A 125 -3.17 -20.32 0.48
CA ARG A 125 -3.30 -18.92 0.02
C ARG A 125 -2.74 -17.91 1.02
N GLN A 126 -2.77 -18.24 2.30
CA GLN A 126 -2.26 -17.39 3.38
C GLN A 126 -0.73 -17.42 3.51
N LEU A 127 -0.04 -18.32 2.80
CA LEU A 127 1.41 -18.38 2.82
C LEU A 127 2.04 -17.07 2.31
N GLY A 128 3.08 -16.64 3.02
CA GLY A 128 3.87 -15.47 2.67
C GLY A 128 4.72 -15.71 1.42
N VAL A 129 4.76 -14.72 0.53
CA VAL A 129 5.59 -14.73 -0.69
C VAL A 129 6.64 -13.62 -0.64
N VAL A 130 7.82 -13.87 -1.21
CA VAL A 130 8.95 -12.92 -1.18
C VAL A 130 8.56 -11.54 -1.72
N ASP A 131 7.74 -11.53 -2.77
CA ASP A 131 7.20 -10.31 -3.39
C ASP A 131 6.38 -9.47 -2.40
N SER A 132 5.57 -10.12 -1.54
CA SER A 132 4.78 -9.43 -0.52
C SER A 132 5.67 -8.75 0.53
N TYR A 133 6.78 -9.38 0.93
CA TYR A 133 7.74 -8.76 1.83
C TYR A 133 8.39 -7.53 1.18
N SER A 134 8.85 -7.67 -0.07
CA SER A 134 9.47 -6.57 -0.83
C SER A 134 8.51 -5.38 -1.02
N MET A 135 7.27 -5.64 -1.47
CA MET A 135 6.26 -4.60 -1.65
C MET A 135 5.88 -3.94 -0.32
N SER A 136 5.81 -4.71 0.76
CA SER A 136 5.51 -4.17 2.10
C SER A 136 6.63 -3.24 2.59
N VAL A 137 7.90 -3.55 2.32
CA VAL A 137 9.01 -2.63 2.67
C VAL A 137 8.83 -1.28 1.95
N THR A 138 8.61 -1.30 0.63
CA THR A 138 8.41 -0.07 -0.14
C THR A 138 7.19 0.72 0.35
N LEU A 139 6.05 0.05 0.57
CA LEU A 139 4.83 0.70 1.04
C LEU A 139 5.01 1.30 2.44
N CYS A 140 5.65 0.57 3.36
CA CYS A 140 5.90 1.07 4.70
C CYS A 140 6.82 2.29 4.69
N LEU A 141 7.89 2.29 3.90
CA LEU A 141 8.80 3.44 3.80
C LEU A 141 8.09 4.67 3.20
N ALA A 142 7.32 4.48 2.13
CA ALA A 142 6.52 5.56 1.54
C ALA A 142 5.50 6.11 2.55
N THR A 143 4.83 5.23 3.29
CA THR A 143 3.88 5.60 4.35
C THR A 143 4.55 6.41 5.46
N LEU A 144 5.66 5.93 6.02
CA LEU A 144 6.39 6.65 7.08
C LEU A 144 6.90 8.01 6.62
N GLY A 145 7.37 8.11 5.37
CA GLY A 145 7.76 9.37 4.75
C GLY A 145 6.60 10.36 4.65
N PHE A 146 5.47 9.90 4.11
CA PHE A 146 4.23 10.67 3.99
C PHE A 146 3.74 11.17 5.36
N LEU A 147 3.64 10.28 6.34
CA LEU A 147 3.18 10.62 7.70
C LEU A 147 4.07 11.65 8.38
N LYS A 148 5.39 11.52 8.24
CA LYS A 148 6.37 12.45 8.82
C LYS A 148 6.15 13.88 8.33
N VAL A 149 5.86 14.08 7.05
CA VAL A 149 5.64 15.42 6.50
C VAL A 149 4.25 15.92 6.86
N TYR A 150 3.22 15.09 6.64
CA TYR A 150 1.84 15.51 6.83
C TYR A 150 1.50 15.85 8.30
N GLU A 151 2.11 15.15 9.27
CA GLU A 151 1.98 15.46 10.70
C GLU A 151 2.33 16.92 11.02
N GLY A 152 3.34 17.50 10.35
CA GLY A 152 3.72 18.89 10.53
C GLY A 152 2.77 19.91 9.88
N THR A 153 1.82 19.46 9.07
CA THR A 153 0.89 20.33 8.32
C THR A 153 -0.53 20.36 8.89
N THR A 154 -0.88 19.39 9.74
CA THR A 154 -2.22 19.28 10.34
C THR A 154 -2.18 19.56 11.84
N THR A 155 -3.21 20.24 12.34
CA THR A 155 -3.39 20.53 13.78
C THR A 155 -4.59 19.78 14.37
N ARG A 156 -5.27 18.96 13.55
CA ARG A 156 -6.50 18.24 13.92
C ARG A 156 -6.17 17.07 14.86
N PRO A 157 -6.67 17.05 16.11
CA PRO A 157 -6.30 16.02 17.09
C PRO A 157 -6.63 14.60 16.65
N GLU A 158 -7.75 14.39 15.98
CA GLU A 158 -8.18 13.09 15.48
C GLU A 158 -7.27 12.56 14.37
N VAL A 159 -6.76 13.45 13.52
CA VAL A 159 -5.82 13.11 12.45
C VAL A 159 -4.45 12.79 13.04
N LEU A 160 -3.97 13.57 14.00
CA LEU A 160 -2.71 13.31 14.70
C LEU A 160 -2.71 11.95 15.41
N LYS A 161 -3.84 11.60 16.04
CA LYS A 161 -4.02 10.27 16.63
C LYS A 161 -3.96 9.15 15.57
N ALA A 162 -4.66 9.31 14.45
CA ALA A 162 -4.62 8.34 13.36
C ALA A 162 -3.21 8.18 12.75
N ILE A 163 -2.45 9.29 12.65
CA ILE A 163 -1.04 9.26 12.23
C ILE A 163 -0.20 8.44 13.19
N ALA A 164 -0.34 8.66 14.51
CA ALA A 164 0.42 7.92 15.52
C ALA A 164 0.13 6.41 15.47
N GLU A 165 -1.15 6.03 15.45
CA GLU A 165 -1.59 4.62 15.35
C GLU A 165 -1.09 3.96 14.06
N LEU A 166 -1.21 4.65 12.91
CA LEU A 166 -0.72 4.11 11.64
C LEU A 166 0.80 3.99 11.62
N ARG A 167 1.53 4.93 12.23
CA ARG A 167 3.00 4.90 12.31
C ARG A 167 3.47 3.67 13.08
N GLU A 168 2.82 3.34 14.20
CA GLU A 168 3.11 2.14 15.00
C GLU A 168 2.92 0.87 14.15
N ALA A 169 1.71 0.65 13.60
CA ALA A 169 1.42 -0.51 12.76
C ALA A 169 2.35 -0.62 11.53
N THR A 170 2.75 0.52 10.95
CA THR A 170 3.67 0.56 9.81
C THR A 170 5.08 0.10 10.20
N ASN A 171 5.56 0.48 11.39
CA ASN A 171 6.88 0.06 11.89
C ASN A 171 6.91 -1.45 12.20
N ASP A 172 5.84 -1.98 12.79
CA ASP A 172 5.72 -3.41 13.07
C ASP A 172 5.73 -4.23 11.78
N ARG A 173 4.92 -3.82 10.79
CA ARG A 173 4.90 -4.43 9.47
C ARG A 173 6.24 -4.32 8.75
N LEU A 174 6.90 -3.17 8.80
CA LEU A 174 8.22 -2.98 8.18
C LEU A 174 9.24 -3.95 8.78
N THR A 175 9.27 -4.08 10.10
CA THR A 175 10.16 -4.99 10.80
C THR A 175 9.90 -6.44 10.40
N ALA A 176 8.63 -6.87 10.44
CA ALA A 176 8.23 -8.22 10.04
C ALA A 176 8.58 -8.52 8.56
N ALA A 177 8.35 -7.56 7.66
CA ALA A 177 8.67 -7.69 6.24
C ALA A 177 10.18 -7.83 6.02
N MET A 178 11.00 -7.00 6.67
CA MET A 178 12.46 -7.07 6.56
C MET A 178 13.03 -8.38 7.09
N VAL A 179 12.56 -8.85 8.25
CA VAL A 179 12.96 -10.15 8.81
C VAL A 179 12.61 -11.29 7.86
N SER A 180 11.40 -11.28 7.29
CA SER A 180 10.92 -12.34 6.39
C SER A 180 11.65 -12.32 5.04
N LEU A 181 11.96 -11.13 4.52
CA LEU A 181 12.78 -10.94 3.33
C LEU A 181 14.19 -11.50 3.54
N LEU A 182 14.85 -11.19 4.65
CA LEU A 182 16.17 -11.74 4.99
C LEU A 182 16.15 -13.27 5.09
N ARG A 183 15.12 -13.84 5.72
CA ARG A 183 14.94 -15.31 5.80
C ARG A 183 14.70 -15.95 4.44
N SER A 184 14.15 -15.22 3.48
CA SER A 184 13.92 -15.72 2.11
C SER A 184 15.21 -15.88 1.30
N PHE A 185 16.28 -15.16 1.68
CA PHE A 185 17.61 -15.29 1.09
C PHE A 185 18.52 -16.27 1.84
N ALA A 186 18.02 -16.96 2.87
CA ALA A 186 18.73 -18.06 3.48
C ALA A 186 18.77 -19.22 2.49
N VAL A 187 19.88 -19.33 1.78
CA VAL A 187 20.20 -20.46 0.91
C VAL A 187 20.20 -21.71 1.79
N ASN A 188 19.25 -22.61 1.59
CA ASN A 188 19.46 -24.00 1.95
C ASN A 188 20.64 -24.46 1.09
N VAL A 189 21.82 -24.54 1.70
CA VAL A 189 22.97 -25.19 1.08
C VAL A 189 22.55 -26.64 0.97
N PHE A 190 22.12 -27.06 -0.23
CA PHE A 190 21.93 -28.47 -0.50
C PHE A 190 23.29 -29.13 -0.33
N ASP A 191 23.34 -30.19 0.49
CA ASP A 191 24.53 -31.03 0.54
C ASP A 191 24.77 -31.59 -0.85
N SER A 192 26.04 -31.67 -1.27
CA SER A 192 26.41 -32.14 -2.60
C SER A 192 26.31 -33.67 -2.74
N GLU A 193 25.82 -34.38 -1.73
CA GLU A 193 25.73 -35.85 -1.64
C GLU A 193 24.41 -36.32 -1.01
#